data_AF-S7TVS5-F1
#
_entry.id   AF-S7TVS5-F1
#
_cell.length_a   1.000
_cell.length_b   1.000
_cell.length_c   1.000
_cell.angle_alpha   90.00
_cell.angle_beta   90.00
_cell.angle_gamma   90.00
#
_symmetry.space_group_name_H-M   'P 1'
#
loop_
_entity.id
_entity.type
_entity.pdbx_description
1 polymer ?
#
loop_
_entity_poly.entity_id
_entity_poly.type
_entity_poly.pdbx_seq_one_letter_code
_entity_poly.pdbx_strand_id
1 'polypeptide(L)'
;MKSVNRREFLKIGGTGLAGLTLTGLNIPIFAPKRAFAKSSGSAWKFGVMADTQWKTGIYNGIPVEDPASCATTIIDALNEQFIQHGCKFVIQVGDLVDKELVDGTRTLPTREEHARALYSNGIGFFPVRGNHEASAVAANEMPILFPQTLGQGPHLFGADNVESPVLSVPYSASDSLKGLTYMFDFNNVRCVLIDQFVRADGSNYNGAKSYAYNAVDQVAWVDSALSANGGDRHAFVFAHKNLIGQNHKDNLFGNALTDNPEARDYFLESLHNNGVRYYLSGHDHMHHYSRVTSGGDGAFGVGQIICASNSYKFYIPREGDDDREIPFDQELFSIGYYIFTVDGPRVTVDFYASSHGFDYSDVSLSAPPSPLYFYLRDTFGYSLNGDAFEVARGESYTRVAGSYKNTNVRILAGKNGNNETDYVGRPLSKFVTTGWTDSDSVDGAVSHILSLWGMTDNLSLYDEALEGMLPDENESRETDIYTLSMTCNALKDQSGKNHKNFCLAARSESGWVNAVDANYGGSENFVRGPWRDGYGLGTWGIDADSVWAVINHDGDFAVMPIAAVEK
;
A
#
# COMPACT_ATOMS: atom_id res chain seq x y z
N MET A 1 25.28 -5.37 -28.33
CA MET A 1 23.96 -5.17 -28.95
C MET A 1 23.29 -4.06 -28.14
N LYS A 2 22.89 -2.96 -28.80
CA LYS A 2 22.34 -1.78 -28.12
C LYS A 2 20.99 -2.15 -27.50
N SER A 3 20.83 -1.92 -26.19
CA SER A 3 19.58 -2.08 -25.46
C SER A 3 18.53 -1.17 -26.09
N VAL A 4 17.41 -1.76 -26.52
CA VAL A 4 16.24 -1.00 -26.95
C VAL A 4 15.68 -0.31 -25.71
N ASN A 5 15.46 0.99 -25.80
CA ASN A 5 14.84 1.78 -24.74
C ASN A 5 13.37 1.34 -24.58
N ARG A 6 12.90 1.15 -23.34
CA ARG A 6 11.51 0.80 -22.95
C ARG A 6 10.45 1.64 -23.72
N ARG A 7 10.81 2.88 -24.10
CA ARG A 7 10.02 3.84 -24.88
C ARG A 7 9.76 3.46 -26.36
N GLU A 8 10.55 2.59 -27.00
CA GLU A 8 10.32 2.18 -28.39
C GLU A 8 9.33 1.02 -28.52
N PHE A 9 9.18 0.18 -27.49
CA PHE A 9 8.22 -0.92 -27.50
C PHE A 9 6.77 -0.43 -27.46
N LEU A 10 6.51 0.64 -26.69
CA LEU A 10 5.18 1.24 -26.54
C LEU A 10 4.71 2.01 -27.79
N LYS A 11 5.62 2.43 -28.68
CA LYS A 11 5.25 3.14 -29.92
C LYS A 11 4.74 2.24 -31.05
N ILE A 12 4.90 0.92 -30.95
CA ILE A 12 4.57 -0.01 -32.05
C ILE A 12 3.24 -0.74 -31.85
N GLY A 13 2.66 -0.74 -30.64
CA GLY A 13 1.34 -1.35 -30.36
C GLY A 13 0.14 -0.49 -30.78
N GLY A 14 0.33 0.80 -31.02
CA GLY A 14 -0.73 1.77 -31.29
C GLY A 14 -1.24 1.81 -32.73
N THR A 15 -1.56 0.68 -33.36
CA THR A 15 -2.37 0.69 -34.59
C THR A 15 -3.18 -0.61 -34.76
N GLY A 16 -4.45 -0.55 -34.32
CA GLY A 16 -5.55 -1.30 -34.91
C GLY A 16 -6.07 -2.51 -34.12
N LEU A 17 -7.20 -2.35 -33.43
CA LEU A 17 -8.51 -2.80 -33.93
C LEU A 17 -9.62 -2.26 -33.02
N ALA A 18 -10.53 -1.47 -33.60
CA ALA A 18 -11.81 -1.15 -32.98
C ALA A 18 -12.67 -2.42 -32.90
N GLY A 19 -13.24 -2.71 -31.73
CA GLY A 19 -14.14 -3.85 -31.55
C GLY A 19 -14.84 -3.87 -30.19
N LEU A 20 -16.09 -3.38 -30.17
CA LEU A 20 -17.16 -3.66 -29.20
C LEU A 20 -16.83 -3.50 -27.70
N THR A 21 -17.15 -2.31 -27.20
CA THR A 21 -17.25 -1.94 -25.78
C THR A 21 -18.35 -2.74 -25.07
N LEU A 22 -17.95 -3.76 -24.31
CA LEU A 22 -18.68 -4.19 -23.12
C LEU A 22 -18.14 -3.37 -21.94
N THR A 23 -19.07 -2.84 -21.15
CA THR A 23 -18.86 -1.95 -20.01
C THR A 23 -17.73 -2.41 -19.07
N GLY A 24 -16.74 -1.55 -18.86
CA GLY A 24 -15.99 -1.42 -17.60
C GLY A 24 -14.94 -2.48 -17.23
N LEU A 25 -14.56 -3.40 -18.12
CA LEU A 25 -13.56 -4.43 -17.81
C LEU A 25 -12.36 -4.35 -18.77
N ASN A 26 -11.30 -3.67 -18.35
CA ASN A 26 -9.96 -3.89 -18.88
C ASN A 26 -9.35 -5.10 -18.17
N ILE A 27 -9.65 -6.31 -18.65
CA ILE A 27 -8.88 -7.52 -18.30
C ILE A 27 -7.87 -7.76 -19.44
N PRO A 28 -6.56 -7.53 -19.24
CA PRO A 28 -5.58 -7.71 -20.30
C PRO A 28 -5.44 -9.19 -20.68
N ILE A 29 -5.53 -9.48 -21.99
CA ILE A 29 -5.54 -10.87 -22.51
C ILE A 29 -4.12 -11.43 -22.75
N PHE A 30 -3.03 -10.64 -22.73
CA PHE A 30 -1.68 -11.14 -23.07
C PHE A 30 -0.49 -10.49 -22.32
N ALA A 31 -0.52 -10.47 -20.98
CA ALA A 31 0.70 -10.36 -20.17
C ALA A 31 0.90 -11.67 -19.40
N PRO A 32 2.13 -12.20 -19.19
CA PRO A 32 2.32 -13.32 -18.27
C PRO A 32 1.87 -12.93 -16.85
N LYS A 33 1.18 -13.88 -16.22
CA LYS A 33 0.05 -13.64 -15.33
C LYS A 33 0.41 -13.96 -13.88
N ARG A 34 0.78 -12.95 -13.10
CA ARG A 34 0.96 -13.07 -11.64
C ARG A 34 -0.37 -13.47 -11.02
N ALA A 35 -0.37 -14.56 -10.26
CA ALA A 35 -1.38 -14.76 -9.24
C ALA A 35 -0.65 -15.11 -7.95
N PHE A 36 -0.95 -14.39 -6.88
CA PHE A 36 -0.78 -14.96 -5.56
C PHE A 36 -1.70 -16.18 -5.43
N ALA A 37 -1.39 -17.11 -4.53
CA ALA A 37 -2.27 -18.25 -4.27
C ALA A 37 -3.70 -17.70 -4.11
N LYS A 38 -4.67 -18.39 -4.72
CA LYS A 38 -6.08 -18.06 -4.56
C LYS A 38 -6.30 -17.76 -3.09
N SER A 39 -6.70 -16.52 -2.81
CA SER A 39 -6.93 -16.06 -1.45
C SER A 39 -7.74 -17.13 -0.72
N SER A 40 -7.30 -17.49 0.49
CA SER A 40 -7.99 -18.55 1.23
C SER A 40 -9.49 -18.26 1.32
N GLY A 41 -10.31 -19.28 1.58
CA GLY A 41 -11.75 -19.07 1.77
C GLY A 41 -12.09 -18.08 2.90
N SER A 42 -11.13 -17.77 3.77
CA SER A 42 -11.22 -16.79 4.86
C SER A 42 -10.63 -15.41 4.52
N ALA A 43 -9.99 -15.24 3.37
CA ALA A 43 -9.42 -13.97 2.99
C ALA A 43 -10.49 -12.90 2.75
N TRP A 44 -10.17 -11.66 3.10
CA TRP A 44 -11.08 -10.53 3.01
C TRP A 44 -10.32 -9.25 2.68
N LYS A 45 -11.05 -8.20 2.30
CA LYS A 45 -10.47 -6.96 1.81
C LYS A 45 -11.00 -5.72 2.54
N PHE A 46 -10.18 -4.69 2.63
CA PHE A 46 -10.62 -3.34 2.96
C PHE A 46 -9.99 -2.30 2.02
N GLY A 47 -10.66 -1.16 1.89
CA GLY A 47 -10.23 -0.06 1.03
C GLY A 47 -9.62 1.09 1.81
N VAL A 48 -8.72 1.83 1.17
CA VAL A 48 -8.21 3.11 1.67
C VAL A 48 -8.25 4.17 0.57
N MET A 49 -8.71 5.37 0.92
CA MET A 49 -8.63 6.59 0.10
C MET A 49 -8.20 7.79 0.96
N ALA A 50 -7.78 8.89 0.35
CA ALA A 50 -7.40 10.11 1.06
C ALA A 50 -7.76 11.37 0.27
N ASP A 51 -7.80 12.52 0.95
CA ASP A 51 -7.85 13.85 0.34
C ASP A 51 -8.99 14.01 -0.69
N THR A 52 -10.24 14.06 -0.24
CA THR A 52 -11.42 14.24 -1.13
C THR A 52 -11.93 15.68 -1.16
N GLN A 53 -11.09 16.62 -0.75
CA GLN A 53 -11.42 18.04 -0.73
C GLN A 53 -11.54 18.57 -2.17
N TRP A 54 -12.52 19.45 -2.41
CA TRP A 54 -12.81 20.01 -3.72
C TRP A 54 -12.96 21.53 -3.71
N LYS A 55 -12.64 22.17 -4.84
CA LYS A 55 -12.74 23.64 -4.97
C LYS A 55 -14.20 24.09 -4.89
N THR A 56 -14.40 25.37 -4.57
CA THR A 56 -15.72 26.01 -4.52
C THR A 56 -15.78 27.25 -5.42
N GLY A 57 -16.95 27.56 -5.98
CA GLY A 57 -17.19 28.82 -6.69
C GLY A 57 -16.81 28.77 -8.17
N ILE A 58 -16.15 29.82 -8.67
CA ILE A 58 -15.73 29.95 -10.07
C ILE A 58 -14.19 29.98 -10.12
N TYR A 59 -13.59 29.17 -10.99
CA TYR A 59 -12.15 29.09 -11.20
C TYR A 59 -11.81 29.32 -12.67
N ASN A 60 -10.92 30.27 -12.96
CA ASN A 60 -10.57 30.67 -14.34
C ASN A 60 -11.79 30.96 -15.24
N GLY A 61 -12.85 31.53 -14.66
CA GLY A 61 -14.10 31.84 -15.37
C GLY A 61 -15.04 30.64 -15.57
N ILE A 62 -14.69 29.46 -15.07
CA ILE A 62 -15.46 28.22 -15.18
C ILE A 62 -16.07 27.89 -13.80
N PRO A 63 -17.40 27.71 -13.69
CA PRO A 63 -18.01 27.20 -12.46
C PRO A 63 -17.43 25.83 -12.09
N VAL A 64 -17.12 25.64 -10.81
CA VAL A 64 -16.68 24.33 -10.30
C VAL A 64 -17.88 23.38 -10.26
N GLU A 65 -17.68 22.14 -10.71
CA GLU A 65 -18.77 21.17 -10.91
C GLU A 65 -19.24 20.46 -9.64
N ASP A 66 -18.29 19.98 -8.82
CA ASP A 66 -18.63 19.22 -7.61
C ASP A 66 -19.07 20.16 -6.45
N PRO A 67 -20.10 19.78 -5.67
CA PRO A 67 -20.74 20.62 -4.69
C PRO A 67 -19.99 20.67 -3.35
N ALA A 68 -20.37 21.65 -2.53
CA ALA A 68 -20.06 21.69 -1.09
C ALA A 68 -18.59 21.43 -0.72
N SER A 69 -17.66 21.81 -1.59
CA SER A 69 -16.22 21.64 -1.37
C SER A 69 -15.75 20.18 -1.24
N CYS A 70 -16.51 19.22 -1.78
CA CYS A 70 -16.30 17.77 -1.66
C CYS A 70 -16.23 17.15 -3.06
N ALA A 71 -15.27 16.26 -3.32
CA ALA A 71 -15.01 15.67 -4.64
C ALA A 71 -15.99 14.54 -4.98
N THR A 72 -17.30 14.85 -5.00
CA THR A 72 -18.37 13.83 -5.00
C THR A 72 -18.29 12.87 -6.18
N THR A 73 -17.94 13.36 -7.37
CA THR A 73 -17.83 12.52 -8.57
C THR A 73 -16.68 11.51 -8.45
N ILE A 74 -15.54 11.92 -7.90
CA ILE A 74 -14.40 11.03 -7.65
C ILE A 74 -14.77 10.02 -6.56
N ILE A 75 -15.36 10.49 -5.46
CA ILE A 75 -15.81 9.62 -4.35
C ILE A 75 -16.73 8.50 -4.86
N ASP A 76 -17.71 8.83 -5.71
CA ASP A 76 -18.65 7.84 -6.22
C ASP A 76 -17.95 6.79 -7.11
N ALA A 77 -17.02 7.21 -7.97
CA ALA A 77 -16.22 6.29 -8.77
C ALA A 77 -15.36 5.36 -7.90
N LEU A 78 -14.75 5.88 -6.83
CA LEU A 78 -13.96 5.08 -5.89
C LEU A 78 -14.83 4.12 -5.07
N ASN A 79 -15.99 4.57 -4.61
CA ASN A 79 -16.95 3.72 -3.90
C ASN A 79 -17.34 2.50 -4.74
N GLU A 80 -17.57 2.68 -6.04
CA GLU A 80 -17.82 1.57 -6.96
C GLU A 80 -16.66 0.57 -6.98
N GLN A 81 -15.41 1.04 -6.99
CA GLN A 81 -14.24 0.16 -6.91
C GLN A 81 -14.23 -0.64 -5.61
N PHE A 82 -14.44 -0.01 -4.46
CA PHE A 82 -14.45 -0.73 -3.18
C PHE A 82 -15.56 -1.78 -3.10
N ILE A 83 -16.74 -1.47 -3.65
CA ILE A 83 -17.87 -2.41 -3.76
C ILE A 83 -17.50 -3.59 -4.67
N GLN A 84 -16.94 -3.33 -5.85
CA GLN A 84 -16.54 -4.36 -6.82
C GLN A 84 -15.43 -5.28 -6.27
N HIS A 85 -14.48 -4.72 -5.51
CA HIS A 85 -13.46 -5.50 -4.83
C HIS A 85 -13.99 -6.28 -3.62
N GLY A 86 -15.25 -6.06 -3.21
CA GLY A 86 -15.88 -6.77 -2.09
C GLY A 86 -15.30 -6.37 -0.74
N CYS A 87 -14.88 -5.10 -0.59
CA CYS A 87 -14.34 -4.57 0.65
C CYS A 87 -15.34 -4.70 1.80
N LYS A 88 -14.84 -4.90 3.03
CA LYS A 88 -15.65 -4.99 4.25
C LYS A 88 -15.78 -3.66 4.96
N PHE A 89 -14.74 -2.85 4.88
CA PHE A 89 -14.79 -1.46 5.28
C PHE A 89 -13.86 -0.64 4.40
N VAL A 90 -13.99 0.67 4.50
CA VAL A 90 -13.15 1.67 3.85
C VAL A 90 -12.71 2.68 4.90
N ILE A 91 -11.41 3.00 4.91
CA ILE A 91 -10.86 4.10 5.70
C ILE A 91 -10.59 5.28 4.77
N GLN A 92 -11.01 6.48 5.18
CA GLN A 92 -10.59 7.71 4.51
C GLN A 92 -9.64 8.51 5.40
N VAL A 93 -8.46 8.80 4.86
CA VAL A 93 -7.39 9.48 5.58
C VAL A 93 -7.45 10.98 5.30
N GLY A 94 -8.30 11.67 6.07
CA GLY A 94 -8.34 13.13 6.15
C GLY A 94 -8.86 13.87 4.92
N ASP A 95 -8.92 15.19 5.09
CA ASP A 95 -9.43 16.22 4.19
C ASP A 95 -10.67 15.75 3.43
N LEU A 96 -11.73 15.52 4.19
CA LEU A 96 -13.02 15.06 3.68
C LEU A 96 -13.65 16.12 2.78
N VAL A 97 -13.42 17.39 3.08
CA VAL A 97 -13.95 18.57 2.37
C VAL A 97 -12.88 19.68 2.32
N ASP A 98 -12.97 20.68 1.43
CA ASP A 98 -11.98 21.79 1.39
C ASP A 98 -12.33 22.90 2.38
N LYS A 99 -13.61 23.11 2.63
CA LYS A 99 -14.08 24.14 3.57
C LYS A 99 -15.19 23.57 4.39
N GLU A 100 -15.14 23.74 5.70
CA GLU A 100 -16.23 23.29 6.56
C GLU A 100 -17.56 24.04 6.34
N LEU A 101 -17.53 25.20 5.66
CA LEU A 101 -18.70 26.01 5.33
C LEU A 101 -18.59 26.55 3.90
N VAL A 102 -19.66 26.39 3.13
CA VAL A 102 -19.86 27.07 1.84
C VAL A 102 -21.20 27.79 1.91
N ASP A 103 -21.19 29.11 1.68
CA ASP A 103 -22.38 29.97 1.73
C ASP A 103 -23.22 29.79 3.02
N GLY A 104 -22.54 29.61 4.16
CA GLY A 104 -23.17 29.41 5.47
C GLY A 104 -23.69 27.99 5.74
N THR A 105 -23.53 27.05 4.81
CA THR A 105 -23.98 25.65 4.94
C THR A 105 -22.79 24.74 5.25
N ARG A 106 -22.97 23.82 6.22
CA ARG A 106 -21.95 22.81 6.58
C ARG A 106 -21.77 21.82 5.44
N THR A 107 -20.52 21.46 5.18
CA THR A 107 -20.14 20.65 4.00
C THR A 107 -19.84 19.19 4.34
N LEU A 108 -19.40 18.88 5.56
CA LEU A 108 -19.17 17.51 6.00
C LEU A 108 -20.38 16.57 5.82
N PRO A 109 -21.64 17.02 5.99
CA PRO A 109 -22.81 16.20 5.66
C PRO A 109 -22.84 15.71 4.21
N THR A 110 -22.29 16.45 3.24
CA THR A 110 -22.17 15.97 1.85
C THR A 110 -21.27 14.73 1.78
N ARG A 111 -20.16 14.70 2.53
CA ARG A 111 -19.31 13.50 2.56
C ARG A 111 -20.02 12.31 3.22
N GLU A 112 -20.82 12.53 4.27
CA GLU A 112 -21.67 11.49 4.88
C GLU A 112 -22.67 10.92 3.86
N GLU A 113 -23.34 11.78 3.10
CA GLU A 113 -24.30 11.37 2.08
C GLU A 113 -23.67 10.44 1.04
N HIS A 114 -22.47 10.78 0.56
CA HIS A 114 -21.72 9.95 -0.38
C HIS A 114 -21.10 8.68 0.25
N ALA A 115 -21.07 8.53 1.58
CA ALA A 115 -20.72 7.25 2.21
C ALA A 115 -21.88 6.24 2.15
N ARG A 116 -23.12 6.66 1.88
CA ARG A 116 -24.30 5.79 1.88
C ARG A 116 -24.26 4.69 0.83
N ALA A 117 -23.55 4.90 -0.28
CA ALA A 117 -23.32 3.86 -1.29
C ALA A 117 -22.59 2.65 -0.67
N LEU A 118 -21.60 2.89 0.19
CA LEU A 118 -20.87 1.86 0.93
C LEU A 118 -21.78 1.18 1.95
N TYR A 119 -22.52 1.95 2.75
CA TYR A 119 -23.43 1.41 3.77
C TYR A 119 -24.51 0.51 3.17
N SER A 120 -25.06 0.89 2.02
CA SER A 120 -26.08 0.11 1.30
C SER A 120 -25.54 -1.24 0.80
N ASN A 121 -24.22 -1.39 0.70
CA ASN A 121 -23.53 -2.63 0.33
C ASN A 121 -22.91 -3.34 1.54
N GLY A 122 -23.27 -2.94 2.77
CA GLY A 122 -22.76 -3.56 4.00
C GLY A 122 -21.28 -3.29 4.25
N ILE A 123 -20.75 -2.16 3.74
CA ILE A 123 -19.35 -1.76 3.86
C ILE A 123 -19.27 -0.62 4.89
N GLY A 124 -18.47 -0.80 5.94
CA GLY A 124 -18.23 0.25 6.94
C GLY A 124 -17.39 1.39 6.38
N PHE A 125 -17.57 2.61 6.90
CA PHE A 125 -16.76 3.78 6.51
C PHE A 125 -16.15 4.42 7.75
N PHE A 126 -14.82 4.54 7.82
CA PHE A 126 -14.12 5.01 9.01
C PHE A 126 -13.18 6.17 8.65
N PRO A 127 -13.61 7.43 8.89
CA PRO A 127 -12.80 8.59 8.52
C PRO A 127 -11.84 9.03 9.63
N VAL A 128 -10.76 9.70 9.22
CA VAL A 128 -9.90 10.57 10.04
C VAL A 128 -10.14 12.01 9.57
N ARG A 129 -10.12 13.01 10.46
CA ARG A 129 -10.15 14.41 10.02
C ARG A 129 -8.83 14.80 9.37
N GLY A 130 -8.86 15.78 8.46
CA GLY A 130 -7.65 16.47 8.01
C GLY A 130 -7.60 17.94 8.44
N ASN A 131 -6.61 18.67 7.91
CA ASN A 131 -6.42 20.08 8.25
C ASN A 131 -7.53 20.98 7.71
N HIS A 132 -8.33 20.51 6.75
CA HIS A 132 -9.51 21.22 6.27
C HIS A 132 -10.75 21.03 7.18
N GLU A 133 -10.70 20.07 8.12
CA GLU A 133 -11.69 19.86 9.20
C GLU A 133 -11.11 20.18 10.59
N ALA A 134 -10.16 21.11 10.67
CA ALA A 134 -9.33 21.27 11.86
C ALA A 134 -10.04 21.88 13.08
N SER A 135 -11.27 22.40 12.94
CA SER A 135 -11.92 23.15 14.01
C SER A 135 -12.55 22.28 15.10
N ALA A 136 -12.84 22.88 16.25
CA ALA A 136 -13.65 22.24 17.29
C ALA A 136 -15.10 21.96 16.81
N VAL A 137 -15.61 22.72 15.84
CA VAL A 137 -16.96 22.49 15.30
C VAL A 137 -16.99 21.18 14.53
N ALA A 138 -16.03 20.98 13.61
CA ALA A 138 -15.88 19.72 12.90
C ALA A 138 -15.59 18.56 13.87
N ALA A 139 -14.78 18.78 14.91
CA ALA A 139 -14.53 17.79 15.97
C ALA A 139 -15.82 17.30 16.65
N ASN A 140 -16.80 18.18 16.88
CA ASN A 140 -18.09 17.79 17.45
C ASN A 140 -19.05 17.19 16.42
N GLU A 141 -18.91 17.55 15.14
CA GLU A 141 -19.77 17.08 14.05
C GLU A 141 -19.42 15.67 13.58
N MET A 142 -18.12 15.33 13.53
CA MET A 142 -17.63 14.04 13.00
C MET A 142 -18.26 12.80 13.66
N PRO A 143 -18.28 12.65 15.00
CA PRO A 143 -18.89 11.48 15.63
C PRO A 143 -20.43 11.42 15.48
N ILE A 144 -21.08 12.54 15.15
CA ILE A 144 -22.53 12.58 14.88
C ILE A 144 -22.82 12.05 13.47
N LEU A 145 -22.03 12.49 12.48
CA LEU A 145 -22.17 12.06 11.08
C LEU A 145 -21.69 10.61 10.87
N PHE A 146 -20.69 10.18 11.65
CA PHE A 146 -20.06 8.87 11.56
C PHE A 146 -20.09 8.16 12.93
N PRO A 147 -21.28 7.78 13.45
CA PRO A 147 -21.41 7.22 14.79
C PRO A 147 -20.63 5.91 15.00
N GLN A 148 -20.24 5.22 13.93
CA GLN A 148 -19.37 4.05 13.98
C GLN A 148 -17.99 4.35 14.57
N THR A 149 -17.50 5.60 14.52
CA THR A 149 -16.25 5.99 15.21
C THR A 149 -16.37 5.94 16.73
N LEU A 150 -17.61 5.88 17.25
CA LEU A 150 -17.93 5.67 18.66
C LEU A 150 -18.30 4.22 18.99
N GLY A 151 -18.21 3.30 18.02
CA GLY A 151 -18.77 1.95 18.18
C GLY A 151 -20.29 1.94 18.17
N GLN A 152 -20.93 2.92 17.52
CA GLN A 152 -22.39 3.09 17.53
C GLN A 152 -22.97 3.06 16.11
N GLY A 153 -24.30 2.97 16.05
CA GLY A 153 -25.03 2.97 14.80
C GLY A 153 -24.95 1.63 14.04
N PRO A 154 -25.65 1.53 12.89
CA PRO A 154 -25.78 0.27 12.16
C PRO A 154 -24.61 -0.03 11.21
N HIS A 155 -23.70 0.92 10.99
CA HIS A 155 -22.69 0.86 9.93
C HIS A 155 -21.33 0.29 10.35
N LEU A 156 -21.27 -0.45 11.47
CA LEU A 156 -20.05 -1.14 11.92
C LEU A 156 -19.73 -2.37 11.07
N PHE A 157 -20.76 -3.07 10.58
CA PHE A 157 -20.66 -4.23 9.67
C PHE A 157 -19.59 -5.28 10.03
N GLY A 158 -19.38 -5.52 11.32
CA GLY A 158 -18.42 -6.51 11.83
C GLY A 158 -17.20 -5.89 12.53
N ALA A 159 -17.01 -4.58 12.44
CA ALA A 159 -16.06 -3.88 13.29
C ALA A 159 -16.52 -3.92 14.75
N ASP A 160 -15.60 -4.19 15.66
CA ASP A 160 -15.82 -4.23 17.10
C ASP A 160 -14.65 -3.59 17.85
N ASN A 161 -14.68 -3.70 19.18
CA ASN A 161 -13.65 -3.17 20.08
C ASN A 161 -13.29 -1.69 19.81
N VAL A 162 -14.32 -0.87 19.58
CA VAL A 162 -14.13 0.55 19.27
C VAL A 162 -13.81 1.32 20.54
N GLU A 163 -12.63 1.90 20.61
CA GLU A 163 -12.12 2.61 21.78
C GLU A 163 -11.48 3.93 21.39
N SER A 164 -11.53 4.92 22.29
CA SER A 164 -10.85 6.22 22.16
C SER A 164 -10.00 6.50 23.40
N PRO A 165 -8.94 7.32 23.28
CA PRO A 165 -8.14 7.74 24.43
C PRO A 165 -8.99 8.54 25.43
N VAL A 166 -8.77 8.25 26.72
CA VAL A 166 -9.24 9.07 27.83
C VAL A 166 -8.07 9.91 28.33
N LEU A 167 -8.10 11.20 28.04
CA LEU A 167 -6.99 12.08 28.41
C LEU A 167 -7.00 12.40 29.90
N SER A 168 -5.87 12.16 30.56
CA SER A 168 -5.66 12.51 31.98
C SER A 168 -4.73 13.71 32.11
N VAL A 169 -5.10 14.82 31.49
CA VAL A 169 -4.28 16.04 31.40
C VAL A 169 -5.05 17.28 31.88
N PRO A 170 -4.37 18.30 32.43
CA PRO A 170 -5.06 19.44 33.07
C PRO A 170 -5.64 20.47 32.09
N TYR A 171 -5.28 20.40 30.81
CA TYR A 171 -5.61 21.41 29.79
C TYR A 171 -6.73 20.98 28.83
N SER A 172 -7.34 19.81 29.04
CA SER A 172 -8.33 19.23 28.13
C SER A 172 -9.31 18.34 28.88
N ALA A 173 -10.55 18.27 28.42
CA ALA A 173 -11.54 17.33 28.94
C ALA A 173 -11.13 15.89 28.63
N SER A 174 -11.49 14.95 29.50
CA SER A 174 -11.08 13.54 29.37
C SER A 174 -11.52 12.90 28.06
N ASP A 175 -12.72 13.26 27.58
CA ASP A 175 -13.37 12.66 26.41
C ASP A 175 -13.23 13.54 25.15
N SER A 176 -12.33 14.53 25.15
CA SER A 176 -12.22 15.52 24.07
C SER A 176 -11.78 14.94 22.71
N LEU A 177 -11.27 13.70 22.69
CA LEU A 177 -10.84 12.94 21.52
C LEU A 177 -11.80 11.80 21.14
N LYS A 178 -12.91 11.65 21.88
CA LYS A 178 -13.83 10.52 21.71
C LYS A 178 -14.46 10.51 20.31
N GLY A 179 -14.25 9.42 19.57
CA GLY A 179 -14.68 9.28 18.17
C GLY A 179 -13.87 10.10 17.16
N LEU A 180 -12.76 10.72 17.57
CA LEU A 180 -11.82 11.46 16.73
C LEU A 180 -10.51 10.70 16.58
N THR A 181 -9.83 10.46 17.70
CA THR A 181 -8.82 9.42 17.81
C THR A 181 -9.51 8.16 18.30
N TYR A 182 -9.37 7.06 17.57
CA TYR A 182 -10.02 5.82 17.92
C TYR A 182 -9.30 4.62 17.32
N MET A 183 -9.56 3.45 17.88
CA MET A 183 -9.22 2.19 17.26
C MET A 183 -10.47 1.36 17.04
N PHE A 184 -10.37 0.36 16.17
CA PHE A 184 -11.34 -0.73 16.08
C PHE A 184 -10.63 -2.00 15.62
N ASP A 185 -11.24 -3.13 15.93
CA ASP A 185 -10.83 -4.42 15.43
C ASP A 185 -11.81 -4.89 14.34
N PHE A 186 -11.28 -5.60 13.35
CA PHE A 186 -12.08 -6.29 12.33
C PHE A 186 -11.37 -7.60 11.98
N ASN A 187 -12.00 -8.74 12.30
CA ASN A 187 -11.38 -10.07 12.16
C ASN A 187 -9.97 -10.10 12.78
N ASN A 188 -8.95 -10.26 11.93
CA ASN A 188 -7.54 -10.35 12.26
C ASN A 188 -6.76 -9.06 11.93
N VAL A 189 -7.42 -7.89 12.01
CA VAL A 189 -6.82 -6.56 11.87
C VAL A 189 -7.24 -5.63 13.01
N ARG A 190 -6.30 -4.86 13.54
CA ARG A 190 -6.52 -3.68 14.36
C ARG A 190 -6.18 -2.42 13.56
N CYS A 191 -7.08 -1.45 13.54
CA CYS A 191 -6.84 -0.15 12.94
C CYS A 191 -6.80 0.90 14.05
N VAL A 192 -5.75 1.73 14.09
CA VAL A 192 -5.64 2.88 15.01
C VAL A 192 -5.61 4.16 14.19
N LEU A 193 -6.55 5.07 14.46
CA LEU A 193 -6.76 6.30 13.71
C LEU A 193 -6.52 7.49 14.64
N ILE A 194 -5.63 8.39 14.25
CA ILE A 194 -5.11 9.47 15.09
C ILE A 194 -5.56 10.83 14.55
N ASP A 195 -6.21 11.61 15.42
CA ASP A 195 -6.61 12.99 15.16
C ASP A 195 -5.62 13.96 15.81
N GLN A 196 -5.05 14.89 15.03
CA GLN A 196 -4.12 15.91 15.53
C GLN A 196 -4.71 17.33 15.50
N PHE A 197 -6.02 17.49 15.34
CA PHE A 197 -6.60 18.82 15.13
C PHE A 197 -7.20 19.38 16.42
N VAL A 198 -7.81 20.57 16.35
CA VAL A 198 -8.42 21.17 17.55
C VAL A 198 -9.46 20.20 18.10
N ARG A 199 -9.38 19.95 19.41
CA ARG A 199 -10.22 18.96 20.10
C ARG A 199 -11.66 19.42 20.21
N ALA A 200 -12.58 18.51 20.56
CA ALA A 200 -14.00 18.81 20.68
C ALA A 200 -14.31 19.91 21.71
N ASP A 201 -13.50 20.05 22.75
CA ASP A 201 -13.61 21.10 23.77
C ASP A 201 -12.90 22.41 23.41
N GLY A 202 -12.32 22.50 22.20
CA GLY A 202 -11.55 23.65 21.73
C GLY A 202 -10.11 23.71 22.24
N SER A 203 -9.66 22.72 23.02
CA SER A 203 -8.30 22.69 23.56
C SER A 203 -7.27 22.13 22.58
N ASN A 204 -6.01 22.37 22.89
CA ASN A 204 -4.83 21.79 22.24
C ASN A 204 -3.86 21.27 23.28
N TYR A 205 -2.88 20.47 22.84
CA TYR A 205 -1.79 19.96 23.66
C TYR A 205 -1.11 21.08 24.46
N ASN A 206 -0.95 20.86 25.75
CA ASN A 206 -0.32 21.78 26.70
C ASN A 206 -0.91 23.21 26.67
N GLY A 207 -2.19 23.36 26.33
CA GLY A 207 -2.84 24.66 26.18
C GLY A 207 -2.27 25.51 25.03
N ALA A 208 -1.60 24.89 24.06
CA ALA A 208 -0.99 25.57 22.93
C ALA A 208 -2.04 26.30 22.06
N LYS A 209 -1.56 27.31 21.32
CA LYS A 209 -2.40 28.01 20.32
C LYS A 209 -2.50 27.28 18.98
N SER A 210 -1.69 26.25 18.78
CA SER A 210 -1.63 25.48 17.55
C SER A 210 -2.03 24.03 17.83
N TYR A 211 -2.83 23.47 16.94
CA TYR A 211 -3.18 22.05 16.95
C TYR A 211 -2.04 21.17 16.45
N ALA A 212 -1.00 21.71 15.82
CA ALA A 212 0.07 20.94 15.19
C ALA A 212 0.78 19.93 16.11
N TYR A 213 0.66 20.10 17.43
CA TYR A 213 1.30 19.29 18.45
C TYR A 213 0.35 18.29 19.14
N ASN A 214 -0.91 18.21 18.70
CA ASN A 214 -1.96 17.50 19.46
C ASN A 214 -1.79 15.98 19.49
N ALA A 215 -0.95 15.39 18.65
CA ALA A 215 -0.64 13.96 18.70
C ALA A 215 0.33 13.59 19.85
N VAL A 216 1.06 14.56 20.41
CA VAL A 216 2.13 14.31 21.40
C VAL A 216 1.64 13.56 22.64
N ASP A 217 0.49 13.94 23.20
CA ASP A 217 -0.10 13.29 24.39
C ASP A 217 -1.00 12.09 24.07
N GLN A 218 -1.02 11.64 22.82
CA GLN A 218 -1.75 10.45 22.38
C GLN A 218 -0.84 9.24 22.23
N VAL A 219 0.49 9.44 22.11
CA VAL A 219 1.48 8.38 21.84
C VAL A 219 1.38 7.23 22.84
N ALA A 220 1.28 7.52 24.14
CA ALA A 220 1.17 6.49 25.17
C ALA A 220 -0.12 5.64 25.05
N TRP A 221 -1.23 6.25 24.62
CA TRP A 221 -2.45 5.50 24.36
C TRP A 221 -2.32 4.65 23.09
N VAL A 222 -1.69 5.16 22.04
CA VAL A 222 -1.42 4.39 20.81
C VAL A 222 -0.56 3.17 21.13
N ASP A 223 0.51 3.33 21.90
CA ASP A 223 1.35 2.21 22.36
C ASP A 223 0.55 1.19 23.20
N SER A 224 -0.31 1.66 24.10
CA SER A 224 -1.21 0.77 24.85
C SER A 224 -2.20 0.03 23.93
N ALA A 225 -2.76 0.70 22.92
CA ALA A 225 -3.70 0.10 21.97
C ALA A 225 -2.99 -0.93 21.08
N LEU A 226 -1.74 -0.69 20.70
CA LEU A 226 -0.95 -1.60 19.87
C LEU A 226 -0.39 -2.77 20.68
N SER A 227 0.11 -2.55 21.89
CA SER A 227 0.65 -3.62 22.76
C SER A 227 -0.43 -4.54 23.31
N ALA A 228 -1.67 -4.06 23.42
CA ALA A 228 -2.83 -4.89 23.71
C ALA A 228 -3.29 -5.72 22.49
N ASN A 229 -2.64 -5.59 21.33
CA ASN A 229 -2.95 -6.38 20.15
C ASN A 229 -2.35 -7.80 20.29
N GLY A 230 -3.15 -8.83 20.01
CA GLY A 230 -2.64 -10.20 20.02
C GLY A 230 -1.61 -10.43 18.91
N GLY A 231 -0.59 -11.25 19.15
CA GLY A 231 0.52 -11.49 18.20
C GLY A 231 0.11 -12.06 16.84
N ASP A 232 -1.11 -12.59 16.71
CA ASP A 232 -1.64 -13.16 15.47
C ASP A 232 -2.50 -12.16 14.66
N ARG A 233 -2.54 -10.88 15.07
CA ARG A 233 -3.35 -9.84 14.44
C ARG A 233 -2.47 -8.79 13.77
N HIS A 234 -2.82 -8.40 12.54
CA HIS A 234 -2.20 -7.26 11.86
C HIS A 234 -2.58 -5.94 12.53
N ALA A 235 -1.71 -4.93 12.44
CA ALA A 235 -1.99 -3.59 12.90
C ALA A 235 -1.65 -2.54 11.83
N PHE A 236 -2.55 -1.58 11.64
CA PHE A 236 -2.36 -0.43 10.75
C PHE A 236 -2.64 0.86 11.53
N VAL A 237 -1.84 1.89 11.27
CA VAL A 237 -2.01 3.20 11.91
C VAL A 237 -2.26 4.26 10.85
N PHE A 238 -3.23 5.13 11.10
CA PHE A 238 -3.68 6.14 10.17
C PHE A 238 -3.66 7.51 10.85
N ALA A 239 -3.16 8.53 10.18
CA ALA A 239 -3.36 9.92 10.57
C ALA A 239 -3.26 10.81 9.33
N HIS A 240 -3.87 11.99 9.34
CA HIS A 240 -3.85 12.83 8.13
C HIS A 240 -2.45 13.26 7.70
N LYS A 241 -1.65 13.79 8.63
CA LYS A 241 -0.32 14.28 8.27
C LYS A 241 0.71 13.16 8.25
N ASN A 242 1.72 13.39 7.42
CA ASN A 242 2.83 12.47 7.22
C ASN A 242 3.72 12.41 8.48
N LEU A 243 4.52 11.34 8.61
CA LEU A 243 5.69 11.32 9.49
C LEU A 243 6.80 12.18 8.89
N ILE A 244 7.02 12.04 7.58
CA ILE A 244 7.89 12.89 6.75
C ILE A 244 7.14 13.19 5.44
N GLY A 245 6.83 14.47 5.21
CA GLY A 245 6.14 14.92 4.01
C GLY A 245 7.08 15.21 2.84
N GLN A 246 6.62 14.90 1.64
CA GLN A 246 7.30 15.17 0.38
C GLN A 246 7.19 16.64 0.00
N ASN A 247 6.02 17.27 0.15
CA ASN A 247 5.85 18.71 -0.07
C ASN A 247 5.84 19.49 1.25
N HIS A 248 4.94 19.12 2.15
CA HIS A 248 4.77 19.78 3.43
C HIS A 248 5.80 19.30 4.45
N LYS A 249 6.21 20.18 5.37
CA LYS A 249 7.22 19.88 6.41
C LYS A 249 6.62 19.87 7.82
N ASP A 250 5.38 20.32 7.95
CA ASP A 250 4.54 19.93 9.07
C ASP A 250 4.19 18.45 8.97
N ASN A 251 4.09 17.82 10.13
CA ASN A 251 3.95 16.38 10.28
C ASN A 251 3.04 16.06 11.47
N LEU A 252 2.88 14.78 11.77
CA LEU A 252 2.04 14.32 12.89
C LEU A 252 2.38 15.02 14.23
N PHE A 253 3.65 15.37 14.45
CA PHE A 253 4.19 15.86 15.71
C PHE A 253 4.50 17.36 15.72
N GLY A 254 4.31 18.10 14.63
CA GLY A 254 4.55 19.53 14.66
C GLY A 254 4.50 20.25 13.32
N ASN A 255 5.04 21.47 13.30
CA ASN A 255 5.13 22.33 12.12
C ASN A 255 6.46 22.15 11.36
N ALA A 256 7.41 21.41 11.92
CA ALA A 256 8.68 21.08 11.31
C ALA A 256 9.10 19.63 11.63
N LEU A 257 9.91 19.01 10.77
CA LEU A 257 10.40 17.63 10.93
C LEU A 257 11.15 17.36 12.24
N THR A 258 11.72 18.42 12.82
CA THR A 258 12.49 18.38 14.06
C THR A 258 11.67 18.68 15.32
N ASP A 259 10.36 18.95 15.18
CA ASP A 259 9.48 19.20 16.34
C ASP A 259 9.20 17.90 17.11
N ASN A 260 9.15 18.02 18.44
CA ASN A 260 8.81 16.93 19.39
C ASN A 260 9.50 15.58 19.10
N PRO A 261 10.84 15.54 18.97
CA PRO A 261 11.57 14.34 18.55
C PRO A 261 11.40 13.18 19.56
N GLU A 262 11.26 13.46 20.85
CA GLU A 262 11.03 12.43 21.87
C GLU A 262 9.70 11.70 21.66
N ALA A 263 8.61 12.44 21.38
CA ALA A 263 7.29 11.84 21.14
C ALA A 263 7.26 11.09 19.81
N ARG A 264 7.90 11.65 18.77
CA ARG A 264 8.04 11.02 17.46
C ARG A 264 8.82 9.71 17.54
N ASP A 265 9.96 9.71 18.23
CA ASP A 265 10.81 8.52 18.32
C ASP A 265 10.16 7.46 19.20
N TYR A 266 9.48 7.82 20.30
CA TYR A 266 8.67 6.87 21.08
C TYR A 266 7.53 6.28 20.23
N PHE A 267 6.87 7.09 19.41
CA PHE A 267 5.84 6.60 18.50
C PHE A 267 6.39 5.60 17.49
N LEU A 268 7.53 5.90 16.83
CA LEU A 268 8.18 5.00 15.88
C LEU A 268 8.64 3.69 16.54
N GLU A 269 9.18 3.77 17.76
CA GLU A 269 9.50 2.60 18.57
C GLU A 269 8.25 1.75 18.86
N SER A 270 7.15 2.38 19.28
CA SER A 270 5.87 1.71 19.52
C SER A 270 5.35 1.02 18.25
N LEU A 271 5.35 1.70 17.10
CA LEU A 271 4.92 1.09 15.83
C LEU A 271 5.79 -0.13 15.48
N HIS A 272 7.11 0.02 15.59
CA HIS A 272 8.07 -1.03 15.27
C HIS A 272 7.91 -2.26 16.18
N ASN A 273 7.92 -2.05 17.50
CA ASN A 273 7.88 -3.11 18.50
C ASN A 273 6.54 -3.88 18.48
N ASN A 274 5.46 -3.20 18.11
CA ASN A 274 4.14 -3.82 17.99
C ASN A 274 3.84 -4.34 16.56
N GLY A 275 4.85 -4.43 15.71
CA GLY A 275 4.74 -5.09 14.39
C GLY A 275 3.91 -4.32 13.36
N VAL A 276 3.64 -3.03 13.57
CA VAL A 276 2.98 -2.19 12.57
C VAL A 276 3.88 -2.10 11.34
N ARG A 277 3.33 -2.41 10.17
CA ARG A 277 4.08 -2.35 8.90
C ARG A 277 3.79 -1.08 8.11
N TYR A 278 2.56 -0.58 8.19
CA TYR A 278 2.15 0.61 7.46
C TYR A 278 1.53 1.64 8.40
N TYR A 279 2.12 2.82 8.37
CA TYR A 279 1.51 4.07 8.73
C TYR A 279 0.97 4.73 7.46
N LEU A 280 -0.30 5.11 7.43
CA LEU A 280 -0.96 5.67 6.27
C LEU A 280 -1.38 7.12 6.54
N SER A 281 -1.08 8.00 5.59
CA SER A 281 -1.38 9.43 5.65
C SER A 281 -1.89 9.98 4.32
N GLY A 282 -2.41 11.21 4.32
CA GLY A 282 -2.82 11.95 3.12
C GLY A 282 -1.99 13.21 2.98
N HIS A 283 -2.63 14.38 2.89
CA HIS A 283 -2.07 15.72 3.07
C HIS A 283 -1.12 16.23 1.96
N ASP A 284 -0.33 15.34 1.36
CA ASP A 284 0.66 15.66 0.33
C ASP A 284 0.19 15.31 -1.09
N HIS A 285 -1.02 14.75 -1.24
CA HIS A 285 -1.71 14.63 -2.53
C HIS A 285 -0.90 13.86 -3.59
N MET A 286 -0.24 12.78 -3.19
CA MET A 286 0.54 11.93 -4.07
C MET A 286 0.67 10.54 -3.46
N HIS A 287 0.89 9.54 -4.30
CA HIS A 287 1.35 8.25 -3.79
C HIS A 287 2.84 8.33 -3.50
N HIS A 288 3.22 8.06 -2.25
CA HIS A 288 4.61 7.86 -1.88
C HIS A 288 4.73 6.73 -0.86
N TYR A 289 5.51 5.71 -1.18
CA TYR A 289 5.82 4.62 -0.26
C TYR A 289 7.28 4.69 0.15
N SER A 290 7.54 4.74 1.45
CA SER A 290 8.88 4.88 2.01
C SER A 290 9.01 4.15 3.35
N ARG A 291 10.23 4.03 3.87
CA ARG A 291 10.48 3.68 5.27
C ARG A 291 10.94 4.91 6.02
N VAL A 292 10.29 5.22 7.14
CA VAL A 292 10.68 6.30 8.06
C VAL A 292 11.29 5.70 9.32
N THR A 293 12.39 6.29 9.78
CA THR A 293 13.15 5.82 10.95
C THR A 293 13.20 6.83 12.09
N SER A 294 13.44 6.32 13.30
CA SER A 294 13.72 7.13 14.48
C SER A 294 15.02 7.92 14.31
N GLY A 295 15.22 8.96 15.12
CA GLY A 295 16.52 9.63 15.19
C GLY A 295 17.66 8.69 15.64
N GLY A 296 18.90 9.19 15.58
CA GLY A 296 20.07 8.45 16.06
C GLY A 296 20.57 7.42 15.04
N ASP A 297 20.54 6.14 15.40
CA ASP A 297 20.99 5.02 14.56
C ASP A 297 19.89 4.46 13.65
N GLY A 298 18.67 5.00 13.72
CA GLY A 298 17.53 4.52 12.93
C GLY A 298 17.07 3.11 13.29
N ALA A 299 17.29 2.67 14.54
CA ALA A 299 16.96 1.32 15.01
C ALA A 299 15.48 0.96 14.82
N PHE A 300 14.58 1.94 14.97
CA PHE A 300 13.15 1.74 14.81
C PHE A 300 12.68 2.35 13.51
N GLY A 301 11.88 1.61 12.74
CA GLY A 301 11.30 2.13 11.51
C GLY A 301 10.02 1.43 11.12
N VAL A 302 9.23 2.15 10.32
CA VAL A 302 7.91 1.74 9.82
C VAL A 302 7.79 2.14 8.36
N GLY A 303 7.00 1.38 7.58
CA GLY A 303 6.59 1.82 6.25
C GLY A 303 5.60 2.98 6.35
N GLN A 304 5.85 4.06 5.62
CA GLN A 304 4.91 5.16 5.43
C GLN A 304 4.32 5.07 4.03
N ILE A 305 2.99 5.10 3.94
CA ILE A 305 2.27 5.30 2.68
C ILE A 305 1.58 6.65 2.76
N ILE A 306 2.08 7.62 2.02
CA ILE A 306 1.31 8.83 1.67
C ILE A 306 0.35 8.39 0.57
N CYS A 307 -0.94 8.46 0.87
CA CYS A 307 -2.01 8.01 0.00
C CYS A 307 -2.22 9.00 -1.15
N ALA A 308 -2.49 8.45 -2.34
CA ALA A 308 -2.85 9.22 -3.52
C ALA A 308 -4.02 10.18 -3.26
N SER A 309 -3.94 11.34 -3.91
CA SER A 309 -4.94 12.40 -3.84
C SER A 309 -6.25 11.95 -4.47
N ASN A 310 -7.39 12.33 -3.89
CA ASN A 310 -8.69 12.27 -4.55
C ASN A 310 -9.31 13.68 -4.67
N SER A 311 -8.42 14.67 -4.78
CA SER A 311 -8.70 16.09 -4.71
C SER A 311 -8.58 16.76 -6.09
N TYR A 312 -8.87 18.07 -6.11
CA TYR A 312 -8.64 18.94 -7.24
C TYR A 312 -7.20 19.48 -7.35
N LYS A 313 -6.33 19.20 -6.37
CA LYS A 313 -4.94 19.69 -6.33
C LYS A 313 -3.97 18.54 -6.13
N PHE A 314 -2.75 18.69 -6.64
CA PHE A 314 -1.66 17.71 -6.55
C PHE A 314 -0.38 18.47 -6.20
N TYR A 315 0.39 18.02 -5.21
CA TYR A 315 1.58 18.74 -4.79
C TYR A 315 2.83 18.20 -5.48
N ILE A 316 3.81 19.09 -5.65
CA ILE A 316 5.14 18.74 -6.15
C ILE A 316 6.08 18.53 -4.97
N PRO A 317 6.81 17.41 -4.86
CA PRO A 317 7.80 17.20 -3.81
C PRO A 317 8.85 18.33 -3.71
N ARG A 318 9.36 18.57 -2.50
CA ARG A 318 10.39 19.56 -2.18
C ARG A 318 11.47 18.91 -1.31
N GLU A 319 12.72 19.31 -1.53
CA GLU A 319 13.86 18.84 -0.75
C GLU A 319 13.66 19.02 0.77
N GLY A 320 14.29 18.14 1.55
CA GLY A 320 14.35 18.20 3.02
C GLY A 320 13.47 17.15 3.69
N ASP A 321 14.03 15.96 3.92
CA ASP A 321 13.43 14.80 4.60
C ASP A 321 14.18 14.42 5.89
N ASP A 322 15.12 15.26 6.32
CA ASP A 322 16.04 15.08 7.46
C ASP A 322 16.79 13.75 7.57
N ASP A 323 17.03 13.09 6.41
CA ASP A 323 17.82 11.85 6.23
C ASP A 323 17.25 10.62 6.94
N ARG A 324 16.00 10.66 7.43
CA ARG A 324 15.35 9.54 8.13
C ARG A 324 14.38 8.74 7.25
N GLU A 325 14.25 9.12 5.99
CA GLU A 325 13.37 8.48 5.02
C GLU A 325 14.16 7.75 3.93
N ILE A 326 13.70 6.55 3.59
CA ILE A 326 14.23 5.76 2.47
C ILE A 326 13.06 5.52 1.50
N PRO A 327 13.07 6.11 0.30
CA PRO A 327 11.96 5.99 -0.63
C PRO A 327 11.98 4.64 -1.36
N PHE A 328 10.78 4.09 -1.54
CA PHE A 328 10.55 2.86 -2.31
C PHE A 328 9.83 3.18 -3.60
N ASP A 329 8.70 3.89 -3.55
CA ASP A 329 7.88 4.17 -4.74
C ASP A 329 7.30 5.60 -4.70
N GLN A 330 7.05 6.18 -5.87
CA GLN A 330 6.37 7.46 -6.02
C GLN A 330 5.56 7.54 -7.31
N GLU A 331 4.30 7.96 -7.19
CA GLU A 331 3.47 8.37 -8.31
C GLU A 331 2.82 9.72 -8.00
N LEU A 332 3.04 10.67 -8.91
CA LEU A 332 2.54 12.04 -8.82
C LEU A 332 1.35 12.21 -9.77
N PHE A 333 0.54 13.25 -9.52
CA PHE A 333 -0.45 13.72 -10.49
C PHE A 333 -1.45 12.62 -10.92
N SER A 334 -1.90 11.81 -9.97
CA SER A 334 -2.90 10.79 -10.22
C SER A 334 -3.93 10.70 -9.10
N ILE A 335 -5.13 10.27 -9.47
CA ILE A 335 -6.22 9.95 -8.54
C ILE A 335 -6.11 8.47 -8.22
N GLY A 336 -6.13 8.09 -6.95
CA GLY A 336 -5.84 6.70 -6.59
C GLY A 336 -6.44 6.20 -5.29
N TYR A 337 -6.47 4.88 -5.17
CA TYR A 337 -6.97 4.14 -4.03
C TYR A 337 -6.19 2.85 -3.79
N TYR A 338 -6.39 2.26 -2.62
CA TYR A 338 -5.69 1.06 -2.19
C TYR A 338 -6.67 -0.05 -1.80
N ILE A 339 -6.33 -1.29 -2.16
CA ILE A 339 -7.03 -2.49 -1.71
C ILE A 339 -6.08 -3.33 -0.89
N PHE A 340 -6.40 -3.49 0.39
CA PHE A 340 -5.68 -4.36 1.31
C PHE A 340 -6.39 -5.71 1.34
N THR A 341 -5.73 -6.76 0.88
CA THR A 341 -6.17 -8.15 0.99
C THR A 341 -5.49 -8.80 2.19
N VAL A 342 -6.29 -9.19 3.18
CA VAL A 342 -5.83 -9.87 4.39
C VAL A 342 -6.14 -11.36 4.26
N ASP A 343 -5.10 -12.19 4.32
CA ASP A 343 -5.20 -13.65 4.21
C ASP A 343 -4.36 -14.33 5.29
N GLY A 344 -4.99 -14.58 6.44
CA GLY A 344 -4.31 -15.11 7.62
C GLY A 344 -3.13 -14.20 8.02
N PRO A 345 -1.88 -14.72 8.07
CA PRO A 345 -0.71 -13.92 8.41
C PRO A 345 -0.23 -13.03 7.26
N ARG A 346 -0.81 -13.08 6.06
CA ARG A 346 -0.35 -12.32 4.88
C ARG A 346 -1.23 -11.09 4.64
N VAL A 347 -0.60 -10.00 4.23
CA VAL A 347 -1.26 -8.79 3.72
C VAL A 347 -0.66 -8.46 2.37
N THR A 348 -1.51 -8.36 1.36
CA THR A 348 -1.18 -7.82 0.03
C THR A 348 -1.88 -6.48 -0.14
N VAL A 349 -1.17 -5.49 -0.63
CA VAL A 349 -1.67 -4.15 -0.93
C VAL A 349 -1.57 -3.95 -2.44
N ASP A 350 -2.72 -3.70 -3.07
CA ASP A 350 -2.78 -3.28 -4.46
C ASP A 350 -3.04 -1.77 -4.51
N PHE A 351 -2.17 -1.03 -5.19
CA PHE A 351 -2.35 0.40 -5.46
C PHE A 351 -2.89 0.58 -6.88
N TYR A 352 -4.01 1.29 -7.00
CA TYR A 352 -4.65 1.61 -8.26
C TYR A 352 -4.67 3.13 -8.46
N ALA A 353 -4.40 3.57 -9.70
CA ALA A 353 -4.47 4.97 -10.05
C ALA A 353 -5.09 5.22 -11.43
N SER A 354 -5.66 6.41 -11.58
CA SER A 354 -6.20 6.97 -12.81
C SER A 354 -5.48 8.26 -13.15
N SER A 355 -5.30 8.46 -14.46
CA SER A 355 -5.03 9.78 -15.03
C SER A 355 -6.09 10.78 -14.57
N HIS A 356 -5.66 12.02 -14.29
CA HIS A 356 -6.58 13.14 -14.10
C HIS A 356 -6.79 13.97 -15.39
N GLY A 357 -6.39 13.43 -16.54
CA GLY A 357 -6.53 14.05 -17.86
C GLY A 357 -5.51 15.15 -18.19
N PHE A 358 -4.59 15.46 -17.27
CA PHE A 358 -3.51 16.44 -17.42
C PHE A 358 -2.19 15.87 -16.92
N ASP A 359 -1.94 14.63 -17.31
CA ASP A 359 -0.88 13.78 -16.76
C ASP A 359 0.48 14.47 -16.76
N TYR A 360 1.23 14.24 -15.67
CA TYR A 360 2.52 14.87 -15.40
C TYR A 360 2.48 16.41 -15.29
N SER A 361 1.34 16.99 -14.91
CA SER A 361 1.21 18.44 -14.74
C SER A 361 0.64 18.81 -13.37
N ASP A 362 1.22 19.85 -12.76
CA ASP A 362 0.66 20.52 -11.58
C ASP A 362 -0.54 21.37 -12.00
N VAL A 363 -1.68 20.70 -12.17
CA VAL A 363 -2.95 21.32 -12.53
C VAL A 363 -3.89 21.27 -11.34
N SER A 364 -4.50 22.43 -11.10
CA SER A 364 -5.65 22.52 -10.22
C SER A 364 -6.93 22.29 -11.03
N LEU A 365 -7.58 21.16 -10.81
CA LEU A 365 -8.79 20.76 -11.53
C LEU A 365 -9.95 21.73 -11.23
N SER A 366 -10.78 21.98 -12.25
CA SER A 366 -12.06 22.69 -12.13
C SER A 366 -13.27 21.76 -12.30
N ALA A 367 -13.04 20.59 -12.90
CA ALA A 367 -14.03 19.54 -13.13
C ALA A 367 -13.37 18.18 -12.84
N PRO A 368 -14.11 17.21 -12.28
CA PRO A 368 -13.61 15.86 -12.10
C PRO A 368 -13.33 15.19 -13.47
N PRO A 369 -12.28 14.38 -13.60
CA PRO A 369 -12.02 13.67 -14.85
C PRO A 369 -13.16 12.69 -15.18
N SER A 370 -13.54 12.62 -16.45
CA SER A 370 -14.57 11.70 -16.93
C SER A 370 -14.30 11.26 -18.38
N PRO A 371 -14.29 9.94 -18.68
CA PRO A 371 -14.41 8.82 -17.74
C PRO A 371 -13.17 8.66 -16.84
N LEU A 372 -13.35 8.04 -15.67
CA LEU A 372 -12.27 7.72 -14.73
C LEU A 372 -11.98 6.21 -14.80
N TYR A 373 -10.76 5.83 -15.21
CA TYR A 373 -10.34 4.43 -15.34
C TYR A 373 -9.13 4.16 -14.48
N PHE A 374 -9.20 3.11 -13.66
CA PHE A 374 -8.14 2.77 -12.73
C PHE A 374 -7.33 1.57 -13.23
N TYR A 375 -6.01 1.72 -13.13
CA TYR A 375 -5.04 0.71 -13.51
C TYR A 375 -4.23 0.30 -12.29
N LEU A 376 -3.90 -0.99 -12.19
CA LEU A 376 -3.03 -1.49 -11.14
C LEU A 376 -1.62 -0.93 -11.37
N ARG A 377 -1.12 -0.16 -10.41
CA ARG A 377 0.18 0.50 -10.47
C ARG A 377 1.25 -0.26 -9.71
N ASP A 378 0.90 -0.81 -8.55
CA ASP A 378 1.82 -1.63 -7.78
C ASP A 378 1.08 -2.65 -6.90
N THR A 379 1.78 -3.72 -6.56
CA THR A 379 1.34 -4.71 -5.58
C THR A 379 2.52 -5.10 -4.69
N PHE A 380 2.43 -4.70 -3.43
CA PHE A 380 3.40 -4.98 -2.37
C PHE A 380 2.72 -5.62 -1.17
N GLY A 381 3.47 -6.01 -0.14
CA GLY A 381 2.87 -6.77 0.97
C GLY A 381 3.85 -7.10 2.08
N TYR A 382 3.34 -7.82 3.07
CA TYR A 382 4.14 -8.40 4.15
C TYR A 382 3.43 -9.61 4.75
N SER A 383 4.13 -10.29 5.65
CA SER A 383 3.51 -11.30 6.49
C SER A 383 3.98 -11.25 7.95
N LEU A 384 3.11 -11.62 8.89
CA LEU A 384 3.44 -11.75 10.32
C LEU A 384 4.42 -12.89 10.58
N ASN A 385 4.51 -13.87 9.67
CA ASN A 385 5.39 -15.02 9.80
C ASN A 385 6.58 -14.98 8.83
N GLY A 386 6.85 -13.84 8.18
CA GLY A 386 7.95 -13.67 7.24
C GLY A 386 8.90 -12.53 7.60
N ASP A 387 9.83 -12.26 6.69
CA ASP A 387 10.95 -11.34 6.89
C ASP A 387 10.85 -10.15 5.92
N ALA A 388 11.61 -9.09 6.20
CA ALA A 388 11.70 -7.90 5.36
C ALA A 388 13.15 -7.49 5.13
N PHE A 389 13.47 -7.08 3.90
CA PHE A 389 14.81 -6.74 3.45
C PHE A 389 14.77 -5.46 2.62
N GLU A 390 15.51 -4.46 3.07
CA GLU A 390 15.81 -3.29 2.26
C GLU A 390 17.04 -3.60 1.39
N VAL A 391 16.92 -3.42 0.09
CA VAL A 391 17.99 -3.65 -0.89
C VAL A 391 18.19 -2.37 -1.68
N ALA A 392 19.25 -1.63 -1.34
CA ALA A 392 19.54 -0.37 -2.00
C ALA A 392 19.95 -0.58 -3.46
N ARG A 393 19.86 0.48 -4.27
CA ARG A 393 20.26 0.44 -5.68
C ARG A 393 21.68 -0.12 -5.83
N GLY A 394 21.83 -1.12 -6.69
CA GLY A 394 23.08 -1.79 -6.98
C GLY A 394 23.50 -2.88 -5.98
N GLU A 395 22.80 -3.01 -4.84
CA GLU A 395 23.07 -4.06 -3.86
C GLU A 395 22.55 -5.43 -4.30
N SER A 396 23.15 -6.48 -3.73
CA SER A 396 22.79 -7.86 -4.06
C SER A 396 21.55 -8.33 -3.29
N TYR A 397 20.70 -9.08 -3.98
CA TYR A 397 19.58 -9.80 -3.36
C TYR A 397 20.02 -11.00 -2.51
N THR A 398 21.29 -11.38 -2.51
CA THR A 398 21.77 -12.59 -1.79
C THR A 398 21.59 -12.56 -0.27
N ARG A 399 21.31 -11.39 0.29
CA ARG A 399 20.89 -11.22 1.69
C ARG A 399 19.47 -11.71 1.97
N VAL A 400 18.61 -11.82 0.94
CA VAL A 400 17.24 -12.31 1.04
C VAL A 400 17.28 -13.83 1.19
N ALA A 401 17.00 -14.28 2.41
CA ALA A 401 16.93 -15.69 2.79
C ALA A 401 15.99 -15.84 3.97
N GLY A 402 15.45 -17.04 4.17
CA GLY A 402 14.53 -17.31 5.27
C GLY A 402 14.32 -18.80 5.45
N SER A 403 13.68 -19.15 6.56
CA SER A 403 13.32 -20.53 6.85
C SER A 403 11.98 -20.58 7.55
N TYR A 404 11.15 -21.52 7.16
CA TYR A 404 9.88 -21.79 7.83
C TYR A 404 9.70 -23.29 7.95
N LYS A 405 9.62 -23.75 9.22
CA LYS A 405 9.60 -25.17 9.59
C LYS A 405 10.76 -25.93 8.93
N ASN A 406 10.49 -26.73 7.91
CA ASN A 406 11.46 -27.56 7.21
C ASN A 406 11.82 -27.07 5.79
N THR A 407 11.33 -25.89 5.40
CA THR A 407 11.59 -25.27 4.10
C THR A 407 12.52 -24.07 4.30
N ASN A 408 13.59 -24.01 3.52
CA ASN A 408 14.51 -22.88 3.49
C ASN A 408 14.45 -22.23 2.11
N VAL A 409 14.59 -20.91 2.07
CA VAL A 409 14.70 -20.13 0.85
C VAL A 409 15.98 -19.29 0.89
N ARG A 410 16.59 -19.11 -0.27
CA ARG A 410 17.62 -18.09 -0.49
C ARG A 410 17.61 -17.61 -1.93
N ILE A 411 17.83 -16.31 -2.13
CA ILE A 411 18.24 -15.79 -3.43
C ILE A 411 19.76 -16.03 -3.60
N LEU A 412 20.15 -16.79 -4.62
CA LEU A 412 21.55 -17.17 -4.88
C LEU A 412 22.32 -16.10 -5.66
N ALA A 413 21.62 -15.31 -6.47
CA ALA A 413 22.18 -14.27 -7.32
C ALA A 413 21.12 -13.26 -7.73
N GLY A 414 21.58 -12.10 -8.23
CA GLY A 414 20.75 -10.97 -8.60
C GLY A 414 21.14 -9.73 -7.79
N LYS A 415 20.78 -8.56 -8.32
CA LYS A 415 21.00 -7.26 -7.71
C LYS A 415 19.82 -6.35 -8.00
N ASN A 416 19.58 -5.39 -7.13
CA ASN A 416 18.69 -4.29 -7.44
C ASN A 416 19.28 -3.46 -8.58
N GLY A 417 18.79 -3.72 -9.80
CA GLY A 417 19.20 -3.04 -11.02
C GLY A 417 18.38 -1.79 -11.32
N ASN A 418 17.38 -1.49 -10.47
CA ASN A 418 16.50 -0.36 -10.65
C ASN A 418 17.27 0.98 -10.63
N ASN A 419 17.01 1.83 -11.63
CA ASN A 419 17.61 3.16 -11.74
C ASN A 419 16.61 4.29 -11.46
N GLU A 420 15.36 3.97 -11.14
CA GLU A 420 14.32 4.96 -10.82
C GLU A 420 14.63 5.72 -9.53
N THR A 421 14.46 7.03 -9.56
CA THR A 421 14.54 7.94 -8.42
C THR A 421 13.15 8.39 -7.99
N ASP A 422 13.03 9.12 -6.90
CA ASP A 422 11.85 9.98 -6.69
C ASP A 422 12.04 11.34 -7.39
N TYR A 423 11.04 12.21 -7.32
CA TYR A 423 11.03 13.52 -7.96
C TYR A 423 12.23 14.41 -7.60
N VAL A 424 12.75 14.32 -6.36
CA VAL A 424 13.90 15.11 -5.91
C VAL A 424 15.25 14.42 -6.17
N GLY A 425 15.24 13.28 -6.86
CA GLY A 425 16.45 12.57 -7.30
C GLY A 425 17.04 11.58 -6.30
N ARG A 426 16.33 11.25 -5.21
CA ARG A 426 16.76 10.20 -4.26
C ARG A 426 16.61 8.82 -4.92
N PRO A 427 17.61 7.93 -4.81
CA PRO A 427 17.52 6.61 -5.41
C PRO A 427 16.50 5.73 -4.68
N LEU A 428 15.59 5.11 -5.43
CA LEU A 428 14.63 4.18 -4.86
C LEU A 428 15.30 2.86 -4.47
N SER A 429 14.96 2.37 -3.27
CA SER A 429 15.34 1.05 -2.78
C SER A 429 14.22 0.05 -2.99
N LYS A 430 14.56 -1.25 -3.03
CA LYS A 430 13.53 -2.30 -2.99
C LYS A 430 13.28 -2.75 -1.57
N PHE A 431 12.01 -2.84 -1.21
CA PHE A 431 11.58 -3.40 0.07
C PHE A 431 11.02 -4.79 -0.15
N VAL A 432 11.92 -5.78 -0.13
CA VAL A 432 11.60 -7.18 -0.40
C VAL A 432 11.05 -7.82 0.87
N THR A 433 9.85 -8.39 0.81
CA THR A 433 9.25 -9.08 1.97
C THR A 433 8.90 -10.51 1.63
N THR A 434 8.89 -11.36 2.66
CA THR A 434 8.50 -12.75 2.54
C THR A 434 7.28 -13.07 3.42
N GLY A 435 6.63 -14.19 3.12
CA GLY A 435 5.56 -14.76 3.93
C GLY A 435 5.43 -16.24 3.68
N TRP A 436 4.77 -16.95 4.59
CA TRP A 436 4.70 -18.41 4.53
C TRP A 436 3.28 -18.94 4.69
N THR A 437 2.97 -19.96 3.89
CA THR A 437 1.75 -20.79 4.04
C THR A 437 2.13 -22.26 4.18
N ASP A 438 1.38 -22.99 4.99
CA ASP A 438 1.62 -24.42 5.22
C ASP A 438 1.41 -25.26 3.96
N SER A 439 2.18 -26.35 3.81
CA SER A 439 2.24 -27.13 2.57
C SER A 439 0.92 -27.84 2.24
N ASP A 440 0.13 -28.17 3.25
CA ASP A 440 -1.18 -28.80 3.14
C ASP A 440 -2.27 -27.87 2.60
N SER A 441 -1.98 -26.57 2.46
CA SER A 441 -2.88 -25.63 1.79
C SER A 441 -2.87 -25.76 0.26
N VAL A 442 -1.91 -26.50 -0.30
CA VAL A 442 -1.73 -26.67 -1.76
C VAL A 442 -1.49 -28.14 -2.09
N ASP A 443 -2.43 -28.73 -2.83
CA ASP A 443 -2.30 -30.09 -3.32
C ASP A 443 -1.03 -30.26 -4.16
N GLY A 444 -0.21 -31.26 -3.79
CA GLY A 444 1.03 -31.59 -4.50
C GLY A 444 2.26 -30.76 -4.11
N ALA A 445 2.12 -29.74 -3.27
CA ALA A 445 3.28 -29.05 -2.71
C ALA A 445 4.05 -29.98 -1.76
N VAL A 446 5.37 -30.05 -1.95
CA VAL A 446 6.26 -30.81 -1.04
C VAL A 446 7.05 -29.89 -0.11
N SER A 447 7.07 -28.58 -0.38
CA SER A 447 7.55 -27.55 0.55
C SER A 447 6.39 -26.74 1.11
N HIS A 448 6.68 -25.92 2.13
CA HIS A 448 5.84 -24.78 2.45
C HIS A 448 5.87 -23.76 1.30
N ILE A 449 4.81 -22.96 1.20
CA ILE A 449 4.65 -21.95 0.15
C ILE A 449 5.31 -20.68 0.64
N LEU A 450 6.25 -20.17 -0.14
CA LEU A 450 6.84 -18.84 0.03
C LEU A 450 5.98 -17.84 -0.73
N SER A 451 5.55 -16.77 -0.09
CA SER A 451 5.15 -15.54 -0.76
C SER A 451 6.33 -14.57 -0.78
N LEU A 452 6.59 -13.96 -1.93
CA LEU A 452 7.65 -12.98 -2.14
C LEU A 452 7.04 -11.73 -2.78
N TRP A 453 7.30 -10.56 -2.19
CA TRP A 453 6.88 -9.26 -2.70
C TRP A 453 8.08 -8.31 -2.82
N GLY A 454 7.87 -7.19 -3.54
CA GLY A 454 8.82 -6.08 -3.60
C GLY A 454 10.01 -6.31 -4.52
N MET A 455 9.92 -7.29 -5.44
CA MET A 455 10.96 -7.50 -6.45
C MET A 455 10.69 -6.72 -7.73
N THR A 456 9.44 -6.33 -8.01
CA THR A 456 9.05 -5.56 -9.20
C THR A 456 9.82 -4.24 -9.25
N ASP A 457 10.09 -3.74 -10.45
CA ASP A 457 10.67 -2.40 -10.63
C ASP A 457 9.86 -1.39 -9.83
N ASN A 458 10.56 -0.52 -9.09
CA ASN A 458 9.88 0.48 -8.28
C ASN A 458 9.06 1.40 -9.18
N LEU A 459 7.89 1.77 -8.69
CA LEU A 459 7.01 2.70 -9.37
C LEU A 459 7.61 4.10 -9.27
N SER A 460 7.96 4.66 -10.41
CA SER A 460 8.37 6.05 -10.58
C SER A 460 7.75 6.60 -11.86
N LEU A 461 6.45 6.87 -11.80
CA LEU A 461 5.75 7.53 -12.90
C LEU A 461 5.85 9.04 -12.71
N TYR A 462 7.05 9.58 -12.84
CA TYR A 462 7.24 10.99 -13.17
C TYR A 462 8.18 11.10 -14.38
N ASP A 463 7.73 11.78 -15.44
CA ASP A 463 8.62 12.14 -16.53
C ASP A 463 9.45 13.37 -16.10
N GLU A 464 10.78 13.29 -16.16
CA GLU A 464 11.66 14.44 -15.90
C GLU A 464 11.36 15.60 -16.88
N ALA A 465 10.88 15.29 -18.09
CA ALA A 465 10.40 16.29 -19.04
C ALA A 465 8.93 16.72 -18.78
N LEU A 466 8.19 15.97 -17.96
CA LEU A 466 6.76 16.16 -17.67
C LEU A 466 5.89 16.18 -18.95
N GLU A 467 6.23 15.37 -19.96
CA GLU A 467 5.55 15.33 -21.25
C GLU A 467 4.96 13.94 -21.54
N GLY A 468 3.63 13.81 -21.53
CA GLY A 468 2.95 12.60 -22.00
C GLY A 468 1.61 12.36 -21.33
N MET A 469 1.01 11.20 -21.66
CA MET A 469 -0.12 10.64 -20.92
C MET A 469 0.42 9.61 -19.92
N LEU A 470 -0.20 9.49 -18.75
CA LEU A 470 0.02 8.37 -17.83
C LEU A 470 -0.35 7.06 -18.57
N PRO A 471 0.31 5.93 -18.26
CA PRO A 471 -0.03 4.67 -18.89
C PRO A 471 -1.50 4.32 -18.65
N ASP A 472 -2.19 3.91 -19.72
CA ASP A 472 -3.60 3.49 -19.74
C ASP A 472 -3.74 1.96 -19.68
N GLU A 473 -2.76 1.31 -19.06
CA GLU A 473 -2.71 -0.11 -18.79
C GLU A 473 -2.09 -0.37 -17.41
N ASN A 474 -2.27 -1.59 -16.91
CA ASN A 474 -1.62 -2.01 -15.67
C ASN A 474 -0.10 -1.99 -15.83
N GLU A 475 0.60 -1.62 -14.77
CA GLU A 475 2.07 -1.61 -14.77
C GLU A 475 2.65 -3.01 -14.98
N SER A 476 3.85 -3.03 -15.57
CA SER A 476 4.61 -4.26 -15.72
C SER A 476 4.94 -4.84 -14.36
N ARG A 477 4.85 -6.17 -14.24
CA ARG A 477 5.27 -6.89 -13.03
C ARG A 477 6.62 -7.58 -13.19
N GLU A 478 7.34 -7.29 -14.27
CA GLU A 478 8.70 -7.76 -14.47
C GLU A 478 9.64 -7.23 -13.37
N THR A 479 10.56 -8.09 -12.93
CA THR A 479 11.56 -7.77 -11.91
C THR A 479 12.95 -7.79 -12.52
N ASP A 480 13.95 -7.39 -11.73
CA ASP A 480 15.34 -7.78 -12.01
C ASP A 480 15.47 -9.31 -12.17
N ILE A 481 16.45 -9.76 -12.94
CA ILE A 481 16.79 -11.19 -13.00
C ILE A 481 17.47 -11.60 -11.70
N TYR A 482 16.93 -12.63 -11.05
CA TYR A 482 17.51 -13.23 -9.85
C TYR A 482 17.40 -14.75 -9.89
N THR A 483 18.14 -15.42 -8.99
CA THR A 483 18.06 -16.89 -8.84
C THR A 483 17.46 -17.24 -7.50
N LEU A 484 16.26 -17.82 -7.51
CA LEU A 484 15.59 -18.30 -6.30
C LEU A 484 15.92 -19.77 -6.07
N SER A 485 16.22 -20.14 -4.83
CA SER A 485 16.41 -21.54 -4.41
C SER A 485 15.55 -21.86 -3.19
N MET A 486 14.89 -23.01 -3.23
CA MET A 486 14.08 -23.54 -2.13
C MET A 486 14.44 -24.98 -1.81
N THR A 487 14.60 -25.29 -0.53
CA THR A 487 14.85 -26.66 -0.04
C THR A 487 13.54 -27.36 0.32
N CYS A 488 13.52 -28.68 0.22
CA CYS A 488 12.42 -29.49 0.74
C CYS A 488 12.94 -30.79 1.37
N ASN A 489 12.48 -31.14 2.58
CA ASN A 489 12.87 -32.40 3.22
C ASN A 489 12.51 -33.65 2.42
N ALA A 490 11.44 -33.62 1.60
CA ALA A 490 11.10 -34.74 0.72
C ALA A 490 12.18 -35.02 -0.34
N LEU A 491 13.08 -34.06 -0.62
CA LEU A 491 14.22 -34.26 -1.52
C LEU A 491 15.39 -34.98 -0.84
N LYS A 492 15.50 -34.92 0.49
CA LYS A 492 16.58 -35.56 1.28
C LYS A 492 16.50 -37.08 1.29
N ASP A 493 15.29 -37.63 1.34
CA ASP A 493 15.05 -39.07 1.45
C ASP A 493 15.03 -39.79 0.10
N GLN A 494 15.12 -39.05 -1.02
CA GLN A 494 15.14 -39.64 -2.35
C GLN A 494 16.56 -39.87 -2.84
N SER A 495 17.21 -40.93 -2.34
CA SER A 495 18.52 -41.37 -2.80
C SER A 495 18.53 -41.65 -4.32
N GLY A 496 19.01 -40.69 -5.11
CA GLY A 496 19.58 -40.87 -6.45
C GLY A 496 18.68 -41.28 -7.62
N LYS A 497 17.38 -41.62 -7.44
CA LYS A 497 16.54 -42.14 -8.53
C LYS A 497 15.36 -41.26 -8.98
N ASN A 498 14.88 -40.31 -8.16
CA ASN A 498 13.65 -39.53 -8.43
C ASN A 498 13.85 -37.99 -8.47
N HIS A 499 15.11 -37.52 -8.46
CA HIS A 499 15.46 -36.07 -8.54
C HIS A 499 14.98 -35.38 -9.82
N LYS A 500 14.61 -36.11 -10.88
CA LYS A 500 14.16 -35.56 -12.18
C LYS A 500 12.71 -35.06 -12.18
N ASN A 501 12.00 -35.17 -11.06
CA ASN A 501 10.56 -34.98 -11.02
C ASN A 501 10.11 -33.71 -10.31
N PHE A 502 11.01 -32.83 -9.86
CA PHE A 502 10.63 -31.63 -9.10
C PHE A 502 11.12 -30.35 -9.78
N CYS A 503 10.35 -29.28 -9.64
CA CYS A 503 10.72 -27.94 -10.04
C CYS A 503 10.43 -26.95 -8.91
N LEU A 504 11.02 -25.76 -9.02
CA LEU A 504 10.48 -24.59 -8.35
C LEU A 504 9.22 -24.20 -9.14
N ALA A 505 8.06 -24.31 -8.50
CA ALA A 505 6.79 -23.91 -9.08
C ALA A 505 6.45 -22.49 -8.66
N ALA A 506 5.84 -21.73 -9.57
CA ALA A 506 5.25 -20.43 -9.31
C ALA A 506 3.75 -20.49 -9.52
N ARG A 507 3.00 -19.73 -8.72
CA ARG A 507 1.55 -19.65 -8.86
C ARG A 507 1.15 -18.79 -10.07
N SER A 508 0.18 -19.27 -10.83
CA SER A 508 -0.49 -18.58 -11.93
C SER A 508 -2.00 -18.45 -11.68
N GLU A 509 -2.71 -17.70 -12.53
CA GLU A 509 -4.17 -17.54 -12.44
C GLU A 509 -4.91 -18.88 -12.52
N SER A 510 -4.44 -19.81 -13.35
CA SER A 510 -5.06 -21.13 -13.57
C SER A 510 -4.61 -22.19 -12.58
N GLY A 511 -3.41 -22.06 -12.01
CA GLY A 511 -2.84 -23.11 -11.17
C GLY A 511 -1.41 -22.83 -10.74
N TRP A 512 -0.57 -23.85 -10.86
CA TRP A 512 0.87 -23.77 -10.60
C TRP A 512 1.60 -24.15 -11.87
N VAL A 513 2.63 -23.39 -12.25
CA VAL A 513 3.49 -23.63 -13.42
C VAL A 513 4.93 -23.79 -12.96
N ASN A 514 5.82 -24.29 -13.83
CA ASN A 514 7.25 -24.17 -13.54
C ASN A 514 7.60 -22.68 -13.45
N ALA A 515 8.38 -22.27 -12.45
CA ALA A 515 8.66 -20.86 -12.19
C ALA A 515 9.30 -20.17 -13.40
N VAL A 516 10.05 -20.89 -14.23
CA VAL A 516 10.63 -20.32 -15.46
C VAL A 516 9.61 -20.05 -16.57
N ASP A 517 8.46 -20.71 -16.55
CA ASP A 517 7.39 -20.51 -17.55
C ASP A 517 6.62 -19.21 -17.30
N ALA A 518 6.70 -18.68 -16.08
CA ALA A 518 6.15 -17.38 -15.70
C ALA A 518 7.10 -16.20 -16.00
N ASN A 519 8.29 -16.44 -16.54
CA ASN A 519 9.25 -15.38 -16.86
C ASN A 519 8.78 -14.47 -17.99
N TYR A 520 9.18 -13.21 -17.90
CA TYR A 520 9.12 -12.26 -19.02
C TYR A 520 10.30 -12.55 -19.96
N GLY A 521 10.11 -13.47 -20.90
CA GLY A 521 11.14 -13.92 -21.85
C GLY A 521 12.11 -14.95 -21.28
N GLY A 522 13.29 -15.06 -21.89
CA GLY A 522 14.27 -16.11 -21.60
C GLY A 522 14.04 -17.40 -22.38
N SER A 523 14.87 -18.42 -22.10
CA SER A 523 14.80 -19.73 -22.75
C SER A 523 14.85 -20.82 -21.70
N GLU A 524 13.88 -21.71 -21.71
CA GLU A 524 13.84 -22.84 -20.78
C GLU A 524 15.07 -23.74 -20.97
N ASN A 525 15.80 -23.99 -19.88
CA ASN A 525 16.95 -24.89 -19.88
C ASN A 525 17.08 -25.61 -18.53
N PHE A 526 16.87 -26.94 -18.53
CA PHE A 526 17.05 -27.75 -17.33
C PHE A 526 18.51 -28.15 -17.12
N VAL A 527 19.02 -27.93 -15.91
CA VAL A 527 20.36 -28.34 -15.47
C VAL A 527 20.25 -29.27 -14.27
N ARG A 528 20.95 -30.40 -14.34
CA ARG A 528 21.13 -31.29 -13.19
C ARG A 528 22.36 -30.89 -12.40
N GLY A 529 22.19 -30.41 -11.18
CA GLY A 529 23.26 -30.04 -10.27
C GLY A 529 23.12 -28.62 -9.71
N PRO A 530 24.16 -28.13 -9.00
CA PRO A 530 24.17 -26.81 -8.41
C PRO A 530 24.00 -25.72 -9.46
N TRP A 531 23.33 -24.64 -9.06
CA TRP A 531 23.38 -23.39 -9.78
C TRP A 531 24.83 -22.92 -9.94
N ARG A 532 25.12 -22.28 -11.07
CA ARG A 532 26.41 -21.65 -11.33
C ARG A 532 26.19 -20.25 -11.90
N ASP A 533 27.10 -19.35 -11.55
CA ASP A 533 27.10 -18.01 -12.10
C ASP A 533 27.16 -18.03 -13.64
N GLY A 534 26.41 -17.14 -14.27
CA GLY A 534 26.25 -17.05 -15.73
C GLY A 534 25.14 -17.90 -16.33
N TYR A 535 24.37 -18.67 -15.55
CA TYR A 535 23.14 -19.28 -16.04
C TYR A 535 22.10 -18.21 -16.37
N GLY A 536 21.58 -18.23 -17.60
CA GLY A 536 20.66 -17.22 -18.13
C GLY A 536 19.21 -17.41 -17.66
N LEU A 537 18.39 -16.37 -17.84
CA LEU A 537 16.96 -16.38 -17.56
C LEU A 537 16.26 -17.58 -18.21
N GLY A 538 15.47 -18.31 -17.42
CA GLY A 538 14.81 -19.55 -17.84
C GLY A 538 15.62 -20.83 -17.55
N THR A 539 16.85 -20.70 -17.05
CA THR A 539 17.60 -21.86 -16.56
C THR A 539 17.09 -22.27 -15.18
N TRP A 540 16.85 -23.56 -14.98
CA TRP A 540 16.41 -24.11 -13.69
C TRP A 540 17.05 -25.47 -13.43
N GLY A 541 17.04 -25.89 -12.18
CA GLY A 541 17.67 -27.14 -11.82
C GLY A 541 17.38 -27.62 -10.41
N ILE A 542 18.02 -28.73 -10.08
CA ILE A 542 17.95 -29.37 -8.79
C ILE A 542 19.37 -29.68 -8.31
N ASP A 543 19.65 -29.32 -7.07
CA ASP A 543 20.91 -29.57 -6.38
C ASP A 543 20.68 -30.15 -5.00
N ALA A 544 21.12 -31.40 -4.81
CA ALA A 544 20.96 -32.17 -3.59
C ALA A 544 19.51 -32.17 -3.05
N ASP A 545 19.22 -31.29 -2.08
CA ASP A 545 17.93 -31.13 -1.41
C ASP A 545 17.21 -29.81 -1.76
N SER A 546 17.64 -29.12 -2.81
CA SER A 546 17.10 -27.84 -3.27
C SER A 546 16.74 -27.84 -4.76
N VAL A 547 15.69 -27.11 -5.11
CA VAL A 547 15.39 -26.71 -6.49
C VAL A 547 15.69 -25.23 -6.65
N TRP A 548 16.17 -24.82 -7.82
CA TRP A 548 16.48 -23.43 -8.11
C TRP A 548 16.05 -23.04 -9.52
N ALA A 549 15.74 -21.76 -9.71
CA ALA A 549 15.39 -21.21 -11.02
C ALA A 549 15.91 -19.77 -11.16
N VAL A 550 16.36 -19.43 -12.37
CA VAL A 550 16.69 -18.05 -12.78
C VAL A 550 15.42 -17.41 -13.35
N ILE A 551 14.89 -16.43 -12.64
CA ILE A 551 13.55 -15.85 -12.86
C ILE A 551 13.56 -14.32 -12.82
N ASN A 552 12.50 -13.68 -13.32
CA ASN A 552 12.27 -12.23 -13.33
C ASN A 552 10.82 -11.84 -12.99
N HIS A 553 10.25 -12.52 -11.99
CA HIS A 553 8.95 -12.21 -11.40
C HIS A 553 8.97 -12.55 -9.90
N ASP A 554 8.03 -12.00 -9.13
CA ASP A 554 7.73 -12.41 -7.76
C ASP A 554 6.31 -13.00 -7.64
N GLY A 555 5.93 -13.42 -6.44
CA GLY A 555 4.66 -14.09 -6.19
C GLY A 555 4.80 -15.25 -5.21
N ASP A 556 3.95 -16.26 -5.38
CA ASP A 556 3.96 -17.46 -4.56
C ASP A 556 4.77 -18.57 -5.21
N PHE A 557 5.67 -19.18 -4.43
CA PHE A 557 6.60 -20.22 -4.84
C PHE A 557 6.51 -21.46 -3.94
N ALA A 558 6.63 -22.63 -4.56
CA ALA A 558 6.68 -23.90 -3.84
C ALA A 558 7.56 -24.90 -4.58
N VAL A 559 8.07 -25.90 -3.88
CA VAL A 559 8.67 -27.08 -4.50
C VAL A 559 7.54 -28.06 -4.83
N MET A 560 7.40 -28.43 -6.09
CA MET A 560 6.32 -29.32 -6.55
C MET A 560 6.85 -30.38 -7.54
N PRO A 561 6.20 -31.55 -7.62
CA PRO A 561 6.42 -32.46 -8.73
C PRO A 561 6.07 -31.81 -10.07
N ILE A 562 6.90 -31.99 -11.10
CA ILE A 562 6.65 -31.51 -12.47
C ILE A 562 5.33 -32.03 -13.03
N ALA A 563 4.89 -33.23 -12.60
CA ALA A 563 3.60 -33.78 -13.00
C ALA A 563 2.39 -33.09 -12.35
N ALA A 564 2.61 -32.28 -11.32
CA ALA A 564 1.58 -31.53 -10.59
C ALA A 564 1.48 -30.06 -11.03
N VAL A 565 2.38 -29.60 -11.91
CA VAL A 565 2.30 -28.26 -12.50
C VAL A 565 1.71 -28.33 -13.91
N GLU A 566 1.03 -27.26 -14.29
CA GLU A 566 0.53 -27.03 -15.63
C GLU A 566 1.71 -26.81 -16.59
N LYS A 567 1.48 -27.13 -17.87
CA LYS A 567 2.45 -26.96 -18.95
C LYS A 567 2.05 -25.83 -19.88
#